data_AF-M0F601-F1
#
_entry.id   AF-M0F601-F1
#
_cell.length_a   1.000
_cell.length_b   1.000
_cell.length_c   1.000
_cell.angle_alpha   90.00
_cell.angle_beta   90.00
_cell.angle_gamma   90.00
#
_symmetry.space_group_name_H-M   'P 1'
#
loop_
_entity.id
_entity.type
_entity.pdbx_description
1 polymer ?
#
loop_
_entity_poly.entity_id
_entity_poly.type
_entity_poly.pdbx_seq_one_letter_code
_entity_poly.pdbx_strand_id
1 'polypeptide(L)'
;MKRRTLLAGVGTAAAGSVAGCTSRLFGDGPDGVALDPQEDQIADSEDLAYPAYGQPLPSFELPAPLADGASDGDALAGGTFDSDELDRTALVTGVFTFCPAECSILLRQWVTVQRRVADAGLTDDVYFLPITFDPERDDAAALRDNAESIGADLDAGNWIYLRPETPERASAVVEDKLGIGFERTTDSDRLPGYDFTHIVVTTLVNPDGVVERAYRGERLDPDRVAADVERVVAAFADE
;
A
#
# COMPACT_ATOMS: atom_id res chain seq x y z
N MET A 1 -66.54 27.08 -35.45
CA MET A 1 -66.48 26.99 -33.97
C MET A 1 -65.11 26.46 -33.57
N LYS A 2 -64.44 27.17 -32.65
CA LYS A 2 -63.38 26.73 -31.72
C LYS A 2 -61.99 26.37 -32.28
N ARG A 3 -61.14 27.40 -32.21
CA ARG A 3 -59.68 27.41 -32.04
C ARG A 3 -59.23 26.47 -30.92
N ARG A 4 -58.12 25.76 -31.09
CA ARG A 4 -57.23 25.36 -29.98
C ARG A 4 -55.76 25.38 -30.44
N THR A 5 -55.13 26.50 -30.11
CA THR A 5 -53.69 26.73 -30.00
C THR A 5 -53.16 25.93 -28.81
N LEU A 6 -52.05 25.21 -28.95
CA LEU A 6 -51.24 24.73 -27.83
C LEU A 6 -49.79 25.17 -28.03
N LEU A 7 -49.26 25.77 -26.98
CA LEU A 7 -48.01 26.51 -26.90
C LEU A 7 -46.80 25.58 -26.97
N ALA A 8 -45.80 25.99 -27.75
CA ALA A 8 -44.44 25.50 -27.66
C ALA A 8 -43.80 26.04 -26.37
N GLY A 9 -43.46 25.16 -25.43
CA GLY A 9 -42.63 25.50 -24.28
C GLY A 9 -41.16 25.41 -24.69
N VAL A 10 -40.46 26.54 -24.72
CA VAL A 10 -39.00 26.58 -24.81
C VAL A 10 -38.48 26.48 -23.37
N GLY A 11 -37.99 25.29 -22.99
CA GLY A 11 -37.24 25.10 -21.76
C GLY A 11 -35.81 25.59 -21.96
N THR A 12 -35.42 26.64 -21.26
CA THR A 12 -34.04 27.14 -21.21
C THR A 12 -33.22 26.15 -20.38
N ALA A 13 -32.41 25.32 -21.03
CA ALA A 13 -31.42 24.52 -20.32
C ALA A 13 -30.33 25.46 -19.78
N ALA A 14 -30.34 25.72 -18.48
CA ALA A 14 -29.23 26.35 -17.80
C ALA A 14 -28.06 25.35 -17.80
N ALA A 15 -27.09 25.56 -18.68
CA ALA A 15 -25.79 24.90 -18.59
C ALA A 15 -25.06 25.45 -17.36
N GLY A 16 -25.27 24.81 -16.21
CA GLY A 16 -24.42 25.00 -15.04
C GLY A 16 -23.02 24.51 -15.40
N SER A 17 -22.06 25.42 -15.43
CA SER A 17 -20.64 25.10 -15.54
C SER A 17 -20.20 24.58 -14.18
N VAL A 18 -20.25 23.27 -13.99
CA VAL A 18 -19.56 22.63 -12.87
C VAL A 18 -18.08 22.61 -13.25
N ALA A 19 -17.34 23.60 -12.77
CA ALA A 19 -15.89 23.54 -12.75
C ALA A 19 -15.52 22.59 -11.61
N GLY A 20 -14.92 21.45 -11.94
CA GLY A 20 -14.40 20.49 -10.97
C GLY A 20 -14.64 19.04 -11.40
N CYS A 21 -13.55 18.31 -11.58
CA CYS A 21 -13.47 16.84 -11.61
C CYS A 21 -13.91 16.13 -12.91
N THR A 22 -13.23 16.42 -14.02
CA THR A 22 -13.29 15.59 -15.24
C THR A 22 -12.20 14.52 -15.29
N SER A 23 -11.47 14.23 -14.21
CA SER A 23 -10.42 13.19 -14.22
C SER A 23 -10.95 11.83 -13.72
N ARG A 24 -11.90 11.83 -12.78
CA ARG A 24 -12.44 10.60 -12.15
C ARG A 24 -13.64 9.98 -12.89
N LEU A 25 -14.14 10.61 -13.95
CA LEU A 25 -15.36 10.18 -14.67
C LEU A 25 -15.11 9.56 -16.06
N PHE A 26 -13.86 9.47 -16.52
CA PHE A 26 -13.55 9.04 -17.90
C PHE A 26 -12.59 7.86 -18.01
N GLY A 27 -12.22 7.23 -16.88
CA GLY A 27 -11.54 5.93 -16.89
C GLY A 27 -12.57 4.80 -16.88
N ASP A 28 -12.36 3.77 -17.71
CA ASP A 28 -13.16 2.52 -17.71
C ASP A 28 -12.82 1.61 -16.50
N GLY A 29 -12.38 2.23 -15.40
CA GLY A 29 -11.82 1.56 -14.22
C GLY A 29 -12.76 1.60 -13.00
N PRO A 30 -12.42 0.84 -11.94
CA PRO A 30 -13.08 0.91 -10.64
C PRO A 30 -13.15 2.35 -10.12
N ASP A 31 -14.21 2.70 -9.38
CA ASP A 31 -14.31 4.01 -8.75
C ASP A 31 -13.18 4.19 -7.70
N GLY A 32 -12.63 5.40 -7.59
CA GLY A 32 -11.68 5.75 -6.52
C GLY A 32 -10.23 5.32 -6.76
N VAL A 33 -9.84 5.02 -8.00
CA VAL A 33 -8.43 4.78 -8.38
C VAL A 33 -7.86 5.92 -9.23
N ALA A 34 -6.56 6.19 -9.09
CA ALA A 34 -5.83 7.21 -9.82
C ALA A 34 -5.06 6.65 -11.03
N LEU A 35 -4.71 5.37 -11.00
CA LEU A 35 -3.97 4.71 -12.07
C LEU A 35 -4.91 3.89 -12.96
N ASP A 36 -4.60 3.76 -14.25
CA ASP A 36 -5.28 2.80 -15.14
C ASP A 36 -4.96 1.34 -14.73
N PRO A 37 -5.72 0.32 -15.14
CA PRO A 37 -5.37 -1.08 -14.84
C PRO A 37 -3.95 -1.45 -15.28
N GLN A 38 -3.24 -2.26 -14.48
CA GLN A 38 -1.88 -2.67 -14.80
C GLN A 38 -1.85 -3.73 -15.92
N GLU A 39 -1.05 -3.51 -16.97
CA GLU A 39 -0.97 -4.42 -18.13
C GLU A 39 -0.31 -5.76 -17.81
N ASP A 40 0.56 -5.80 -16.79
CA ASP A 40 1.33 -6.97 -16.39
C ASP A 40 0.70 -7.76 -15.23
N GLN A 41 -0.57 -7.51 -14.91
CA GLN A 41 -1.31 -8.35 -13.95
C GLN A 41 -1.47 -9.77 -14.53
N ILE A 42 -1.23 -10.78 -13.70
CA ILE A 42 -1.23 -12.18 -14.15
C ILE A 42 -2.64 -12.81 -14.25
N ALA A 43 -3.64 -12.18 -13.64
CA ALA A 43 -5.04 -12.62 -13.60
C ALA A 43 -5.93 -11.41 -13.25
N ASP A 44 -7.26 -11.57 -13.32
CA ASP A 44 -8.18 -10.55 -12.83
C ASP A 44 -8.05 -10.39 -11.30
N SER A 45 -8.35 -9.19 -10.77
CA SER A 45 -8.13 -8.90 -9.34
C SER A 45 -8.88 -9.86 -8.40
N GLU A 46 -10.07 -10.33 -8.80
CA GLU A 46 -10.88 -11.28 -8.02
C GLU A 46 -10.32 -12.72 -7.99
N ASP A 47 -9.45 -13.06 -8.93
CA ASP A 47 -8.82 -14.38 -9.05
C ASP A 47 -7.45 -14.46 -8.35
N LEU A 48 -6.96 -13.34 -7.82
CA LEU A 48 -5.71 -13.26 -7.08
C LEU A 48 -5.94 -13.57 -5.59
N ALA A 49 -4.96 -14.21 -4.96
CA ALA A 49 -5.02 -14.52 -3.53
C ALA A 49 -4.88 -13.28 -2.64
N TYR A 50 -4.36 -12.18 -3.19
CA TYR A 50 -4.07 -10.93 -2.50
C TYR A 50 -4.84 -9.77 -3.14
N PRO A 51 -5.15 -8.70 -2.37
CA PRO A 51 -5.78 -7.50 -2.89
C PRO A 51 -5.00 -6.89 -4.05
N ALA A 52 -5.69 -6.63 -5.15
CA ALA A 52 -5.13 -6.07 -6.37
C ALA A 52 -5.98 -4.88 -6.88
N TYR A 53 -5.70 -4.43 -8.11
CA TYR A 53 -6.26 -3.20 -8.67
C TYR A 53 -7.77 -3.03 -8.42
N GLY A 54 -8.14 -1.91 -7.79
CA GLY A 54 -9.51 -1.52 -7.48
C GLY A 54 -10.16 -2.19 -6.27
N GLN A 55 -9.46 -3.09 -5.59
CA GLN A 55 -9.96 -3.72 -4.37
C GLN A 55 -9.55 -2.92 -3.12
N PRO A 56 -10.33 -2.99 -2.03
CA PRO A 56 -9.95 -2.33 -0.78
C PRO A 56 -8.75 -3.03 -0.14
N LEU A 57 -7.90 -2.25 0.53
CA LEU A 57 -6.97 -2.76 1.52
C LEU A 57 -7.79 -3.36 2.68
N PRO A 58 -7.53 -4.61 3.09
CA PRO A 58 -8.24 -5.22 4.21
C PRO A 58 -7.97 -4.47 5.51
N SER A 59 -9.01 -4.33 6.34
CA SER A 59 -8.93 -3.76 7.70
C SER A 59 -7.97 -4.54 8.60
N PHE A 60 -6.99 -3.89 9.22
CA PHE A 60 -6.16 -4.42 10.30
C PHE A 60 -5.60 -3.32 11.19
N GLU A 61 -5.46 -3.65 12.47
CA GLU A 61 -4.68 -2.86 13.44
C GLU A 61 -3.45 -3.67 13.87
N LEU A 62 -2.28 -3.02 13.87
CA LEU A 62 -1.01 -3.62 14.26
C LEU A 62 -0.11 -2.64 15.05
N PRO A 63 0.58 -3.13 16.11
CA PRO A 63 1.62 -2.34 16.77
C PRO A 63 2.74 -1.90 15.83
N ALA A 64 3.21 -0.67 16.00
CA ALA A 64 4.34 -0.07 15.30
C ALA A 64 5.50 0.20 16.28
N PRO A 65 6.31 -0.80 16.64
CA PRO A 65 7.25 -0.74 17.77
C PRO A 65 8.42 0.25 17.59
N LEU A 66 8.57 0.82 16.39
CA LEU A 66 9.60 1.81 16.06
C LEU A 66 9.04 3.21 15.79
N ALA A 67 7.72 3.37 15.89
CA ALA A 67 7.04 4.64 15.58
C ALA A 67 7.14 5.69 16.69
N ASP A 68 7.96 5.46 17.71
CA ASP A 68 8.26 6.46 18.75
C ASP A 68 8.93 7.69 18.09
N GLY A 69 8.14 8.68 17.67
CA GLY A 69 8.59 9.89 16.97
C GLY A 69 8.27 9.97 15.47
N ALA A 70 7.52 9.02 14.90
CA ALA A 70 6.96 9.15 13.55
C ALA A 70 5.97 10.33 13.49
N SER A 71 5.81 10.95 12.31
CA SER A 71 4.90 12.09 12.15
C SER A 71 3.46 11.67 12.42
N ASP A 72 2.77 12.41 13.30
CA ASP A 72 1.36 12.21 13.65
C ASP A 72 0.52 12.18 12.34
N GLY A 73 0.05 10.99 11.95
CA GLY A 73 -0.97 10.80 10.92
C GLY A 73 -2.14 10.07 11.55
N ASP A 74 -3.34 10.23 10.99
CA ASP A 74 -4.56 9.68 11.58
C ASP A 74 -4.45 8.15 11.70
N ALA A 75 -3.85 7.50 10.70
CA ALA A 75 -3.58 6.07 10.66
C ALA A 75 -2.63 5.56 11.76
N LEU A 76 -1.85 6.42 12.43
CA LEU A 76 -0.81 6.04 13.39
C LEU A 76 -1.02 6.72 14.74
N ALA A 77 -1.85 6.11 15.59
CA ALA A 77 -2.21 6.62 16.90
C ALA A 77 -1.65 5.74 18.03
N GLY A 78 -0.90 6.36 18.95
CA GLY A 78 -0.45 5.69 20.19
C GLY A 78 0.47 4.49 19.97
N GLY A 79 1.24 4.46 18.89
CA GLY A 79 2.12 3.34 18.55
C GLY A 79 1.40 2.15 17.90
N THR A 80 0.16 2.34 17.45
CA THR A 80 -0.61 1.36 16.67
C THR A 80 -0.96 1.99 15.33
N PHE A 81 -0.83 1.20 14.26
CA PHE A 81 -1.28 1.56 12.94
C PHE A 81 -2.66 0.93 12.66
N ASP A 82 -3.62 1.71 12.20
CA ASP A 82 -4.94 1.27 11.73
C ASP A 82 -5.09 1.54 10.23
N SER A 83 -5.31 0.49 9.44
CA SER A 83 -5.49 0.61 7.99
C SER A 83 -6.81 1.28 7.60
N ASP A 84 -7.82 1.29 8.46
CA ASP A 84 -9.13 1.91 8.18
C ASP A 84 -9.07 3.45 8.34
N GLU A 85 -8.03 3.97 8.99
CA GLU A 85 -7.77 5.41 9.17
C GLU A 85 -6.65 5.91 8.24
N LEU A 86 -6.37 5.19 7.14
CA LEU A 86 -5.33 5.55 6.18
C LEU A 86 -5.54 6.98 5.65
N ASP A 87 -4.49 7.79 5.74
CA ASP A 87 -4.51 9.22 5.37
C ASP A 87 -3.43 9.58 4.33
N ARG A 88 -2.63 8.60 3.92
CA ARG A 88 -1.49 8.75 3.00
C ARG A 88 -1.44 7.60 2.02
N THR A 89 -0.74 7.80 0.90
CA THR A 89 -0.45 6.71 -0.03
C THR A 89 0.44 5.68 0.67
N ALA A 90 0.19 4.38 0.55
CA ALA A 90 0.97 3.37 1.27
C ALA A 90 1.55 2.29 0.34
N LEU A 91 2.80 1.92 0.59
CA LEU A 91 3.38 0.67 0.12
C LEU A 91 3.31 -0.37 1.26
N VAL A 92 2.66 -1.49 1.01
CA VAL A 92 2.41 -2.55 2.00
C VAL A 92 3.03 -3.87 1.54
N THR A 93 3.72 -4.59 2.43
CA THR A 93 4.24 -5.92 2.14
C THR A 93 4.46 -6.75 3.42
N GLY A 94 4.56 -8.07 3.27
CA GLY A 94 4.95 -8.99 4.33
C GLY A 94 6.46 -9.30 4.31
N VAL A 95 7.10 -9.29 5.47
CA VAL A 95 8.55 -9.56 5.63
C VAL A 95 8.82 -10.46 6.83
N PHE A 96 10.03 -11.00 6.89
CA PHE A 96 10.65 -11.40 8.15
C PHE A 96 12.13 -11.00 8.10
N THR A 97 12.66 -10.39 9.16
CA THR A 97 13.96 -9.70 9.06
C THR A 97 15.16 -10.65 9.01
N PHE A 98 14.97 -11.89 9.43
CA PHE A 98 15.97 -12.96 9.34
C PHE A 98 16.05 -13.59 7.94
N CYS A 99 15.26 -13.11 6.97
CA CYS A 99 15.31 -13.60 5.60
C CYS A 99 16.69 -13.36 4.97
N PRO A 100 17.38 -14.41 4.50
CA PRO A 100 18.77 -14.29 4.07
C PRO A 100 18.96 -13.56 2.73
N ALA A 101 17.91 -13.39 1.91
CA ALA A 101 18.04 -12.79 0.58
C ALA A 101 16.84 -11.94 0.14
N GLU A 102 15.67 -12.54 -0.05
CA GLU A 102 14.55 -11.96 -0.81
C GLU A 102 14.04 -10.67 -0.17
N CYS A 103 13.78 -10.65 1.14
CA CYS A 103 13.36 -9.44 1.85
C CYS A 103 14.43 -8.34 1.77
N SER A 104 15.71 -8.70 1.85
CA SER A 104 16.81 -7.73 1.71
C SER A 104 16.88 -7.13 0.30
N ILE A 105 16.59 -7.92 -0.74
CA ILE A 105 16.53 -7.42 -2.12
C ILE A 105 15.35 -6.45 -2.27
N LEU A 106 14.16 -6.87 -1.83
CA LEU A 106 12.94 -6.08 -1.91
C LEU A 106 13.07 -4.74 -1.17
N LEU A 107 13.43 -4.79 0.11
CA LEU A 107 13.45 -3.59 0.94
C LEU A 107 14.54 -2.61 0.50
N ARG A 108 15.63 -3.06 -0.13
CA ARG A 108 16.60 -2.15 -0.78
C ARG A 108 16.03 -1.44 -2.02
N GLN A 109 15.09 -2.08 -2.75
CA GLN A 109 14.34 -1.36 -3.79
C GLN A 109 13.43 -0.31 -3.15
N TRP A 110 12.74 -0.65 -2.06
CA TRP A 110 11.92 0.31 -1.31
C TRP A 110 12.74 1.48 -0.78
N VAL A 111 13.96 1.28 -0.28
CA VAL A 111 14.87 2.38 0.11
C VAL A 111 15.16 3.30 -1.08
N THR A 112 15.28 2.76 -2.29
CA THR A 112 15.45 3.58 -3.49
C THR A 112 14.17 4.37 -3.81
N VAL A 113 12.99 3.76 -3.63
CA VAL A 113 11.70 4.47 -3.74
C VAL A 113 11.58 5.56 -2.67
N GLN A 114 11.94 5.28 -1.41
CA GLN A 114 11.92 6.24 -0.30
C GLN A 114 12.78 7.47 -0.62
N ARG A 115 13.96 7.28 -1.22
CA ARG A 115 14.81 8.38 -1.67
C ARG A 115 14.16 9.21 -2.78
N ARG A 116 13.52 8.58 -3.77
CA ARG A 116 12.82 9.30 -4.84
C ARG A 116 11.63 10.10 -4.31
N VAL A 117 10.85 9.50 -3.40
CA VAL A 117 9.76 10.17 -2.68
C VAL A 117 10.28 11.39 -1.92
N ALA A 118 11.41 11.25 -1.21
CA ALA A 118 12.02 12.36 -0.50
C ALA A 118 12.56 13.45 -1.44
N ASP A 119 13.22 13.08 -2.54
CA ASP A 119 13.72 14.02 -3.57
C ASP A 119 12.57 14.80 -4.25
N ALA A 120 11.39 14.17 -4.37
CA ALA A 120 10.16 14.80 -4.86
C ALA A 120 9.44 15.66 -3.82
N GLY A 121 9.87 15.63 -2.55
CA GLY A 121 9.24 16.36 -1.45
C GLY A 121 7.93 15.74 -0.95
N LEU A 122 7.73 14.44 -1.18
CA LEU A 122 6.50 13.70 -0.86
C LEU A 122 6.64 12.81 0.39
N THR A 123 7.64 13.06 1.24
CA THR A 123 7.93 12.25 2.43
C THR A 123 6.73 12.12 3.35
N ASP A 124 5.99 13.21 3.55
CA ASP A 124 4.84 13.28 4.46
C ASP A 124 3.54 12.75 3.83
N ASP A 125 3.55 12.37 2.55
CA ASP A 125 2.36 11.91 1.80
C ASP A 125 2.34 10.39 1.56
N VAL A 126 3.40 9.69 2.02
CA VAL A 126 3.62 8.27 1.73
C VAL A 126 3.94 7.51 3.00
N TYR A 127 3.41 6.30 3.18
CA TYR A 127 3.87 5.32 4.15
C TYR A 127 4.57 4.14 3.47
N PHE A 128 5.64 3.64 4.10
CA PHE A 128 6.24 2.34 3.81
C PHE A 128 5.94 1.42 4.99
N LEU A 129 5.13 0.38 4.75
CA LEU A 129 4.56 -0.51 5.76
C LEU A 129 5.05 -1.96 5.60
N PRO A 130 6.30 -2.28 5.96
CA PRO A 130 6.74 -3.67 6.09
C PRO A 130 6.11 -4.31 7.34
N ILE A 131 5.33 -5.37 7.14
CA ILE A 131 4.66 -6.12 8.20
C ILE A 131 5.44 -7.41 8.47
N THR A 132 5.95 -7.60 9.69
CA THR A 132 6.60 -8.87 10.03
C THR A 132 5.58 -10.01 10.17
N PHE A 133 5.87 -11.17 9.58
CA PHE A 133 5.15 -12.40 9.85
C PHE A 133 5.89 -13.35 10.80
N ASP A 134 6.99 -12.90 11.42
CA ASP A 134 7.77 -13.64 12.40
C ASP A 134 7.99 -12.82 13.68
N PRO A 135 6.91 -12.49 14.41
CA PRO A 135 7.00 -11.59 15.56
C PRO A 135 7.79 -12.19 16.73
N GLU A 136 8.01 -13.52 16.79
CA GLU A 136 8.80 -14.14 17.85
C GLU A 136 10.28 -13.74 17.80
N ARG A 137 10.80 -13.45 16.59
CA ARG A 137 12.22 -13.07 16.39
C ARG A 137 12.37 -11.62 15.97
N ASP A 138 11.41 -11.08 15.23
CA ASP A 138 11.40 -9.68 14.79
C ASP A 138 10.89 -8.77 15.93
N ASP A 139 11.69 -8.63 16.98
CA ASP A 139 11.47 -7.63 18.02
C ASP A 139 11.93 -6.22 17.57
N ALA A 140 11.69 -5.21 18.41
CA ALA A 140 12.05 -3.82 18.07
C ALA A 140 13.57 -3.63 17.80
N ALA A 141 14.44 -4.43 18.41
CA ALA A 141 15.87 -4.34 18.15
C ALA A 141 16.20 -4.93 16.76
N ALA A 142 15.68 -6.12 16.46
CA ALA A 142 15.86 -6.78 15.16
C ALA A 142 15.31 -5.93 13.99
N LEU A 143 14.14 -5.31 14.17
CA LEU A 143 13.54 -4.41 13.17
C LEU A 143 14.42 -3.16 12.93
N ARG A 144 15.02 -2.59 13.98
CA ARG A 144 15.92 -1.44 13.86
C ARG A 144 17.23 -1.83 13.18
N ASP A 145 17.82 -2.97 13.55
CA ASP A 145 19.02 -3.52 12.91
C ASP A 145 18.76 -3.81 11.42
N ASN A 146 17.57 -4.33 11.09
CA ASN A 146 17.16 -4.53 9.70
C ASN A 146 17.17 -3.21 8.93
N ALA A 147 16.50 -2.18 9.44
CA ALA A 147 16.44 -0.85 8.84
C ALA A 147 17.83 -0.26 8.57
N GLU A 148 18.73 -0.33 9.56
CA GLU A 148 20.12 0.12 9.44
C GLU A 148 20.86 -0.66 8.34
N SER A 149 20.71 -1.99 8.31
CA SER A 149 21.41 -2.85 7.34
C SER A 149 21.01 -2.60 5.89
N ILE A 150 19.73 -2.26 5.65
CA ILE A 150 19.21 -1.95 4.30
C ILE A 150 19.38 -0.47 3.93
N GLY A 151 19.55 0.39 4.93
CA GLY A 151 19.68 1.83 4.78
C GLY A 151 18.34 2.55 4.65
N ALA A 152 17.30 2.05 5.32
CA ALA A 152 16.01 2.74 5.42
C ALA A 152 16.13 3.93 6.36
N ASP A 153 15.56 5.06 5.94
CA ASP A 153 15.54 6.28 6.75
C ASP A 153 14.34 6.26 7.69
N LEU A 154 14.57 5.88 8.94
CA LEU A 154 13.53 5.92 9.98
C LEU A 154 13.28 7.35 10.49
N ASP A 155 14.27 8.24 10.39
CA ASP A 155 14.16 9.62 10.86
C ASP A 155 13.23 10.45 9.95
N ALA A 156 13.04 10.02 8.70
CA ALA A 156 12.03 10.57 7.79
C ALA A 156 10.58 10.34 8.25
N GLY A 157 10.33 9.47 9.24
CA GLY A 157 9.02 9.28 9.86
C GLY A 157 7.97 8.58 8.98
N ASN A 158 8.33 8.18 7.77
CA ASN A 158 7.42 7.54 6.81
C ASN A 158 7.63 6.04 6.61
N TRP A 159 8.63 5.46 7.28
CA TRP A 159 8.90 4.02 7.27
C TRP A 159 8.47 3.39 8.59
N ILE A 160 7.35 2.68 8.58
CA ILE A 160 6.68 2.18 9.77
C ILE A 160 6.66 0.65 9.73
N TYR A 161 7.56 0.02 10.49
CA TYR A 161 7.49 -1.43 10.70
C TYR A 161 6.27 -1.78 11.54
N LEU A 162 5.48 -2.74 11.07
CA LEU A 162 4.31 -3.25 11.77
C LEU A 162 4.58 -4.65 12.30
N ARG A 163 4.25 -4.89 13.56
CA ARG A 163 4.55 -6.13 14.28
C ARG A 163 3.30 -6.71 14.94
N PRO A 164 2.71 -7.76 14.37
CA PRO A 164 1.72 -8.60 15.05
C PRO A 164 2.20 -9.06 16.43
N GLU A 165 1.29 -9.19 17.39
CA GLU A 165 1.65 -9.60 18.75
C GLU A 165 2.04 -11.09 18.84
N THR A 166 1.46 -11.94 17.97
CA THR A 166 1.67 -13.39 17.97
C THR A 166 1.76 -13.95 16.54
N PRO A 167 2.33 -15.16 16.34
CA PRO A 167 2.32 -15.84 15.05
C PRO A 167 0.91 -16.08 14.49
N GLU A 168 -0.08 -16.35 15.33
CA GLU A 168 -1.47 -16.50 14.89
C GLU A 168 -2.03 -15.18 14.37
N ARG A 169 -1.70 -14.06 15.02
CA ARG A 169 -2.07 -12.73 14.53
C ARG A 169 -1.35 -12.39 13.23
N ALA A 170 -0.09 -12.81 13.08
CA ALA A 170 0.65 -12.67 11.83
C ALA A 170 -0.02 -13.42 10.67
N SER A 171 -0.39 -14.69 10.85
CA SER A 171 -1.12 -15.47 9.82
C SER A 171 -2.48 -14.82 9.52
N ALA A 172 -3.24 -14.43 10.54
CA ALA A 172 -4.55 -13.79 10.36
C ALA A 172 -4.52 -12.45 9.60
N VAL A 173 -3.36 -11.75 9.54
CA VAL A 173 -3.24 -10.48 8.81
C VAL A 173 -2.49 -10.67 7.50
N VAL A 174 -1.28 -11.23 7.55
CA VAL A 174 -0.40 -11.33 6.37
C VAL A 174 -0.91 -12.39 5.39
N GLU A 175 -1.33 -13.55 5.88
CA GLU A 175 -1.83 -14.63 5.02
C GLU A 175 -3.33 -14.49 4.73
N ASP A 176 -4.18 -14.48 5.77
CA ASP A 176 -5.64 -14.56 5.59
C ASP A 176 -6.25 -13.30 4.97
N LYS A 177 -5.74 -12.12 5.36
CA LYS A 177 -6.29 -10.83 4.89
C LYS A 177 -5.54 -10.32 3.67
N LEU A 178 -4.22 -10.18 3.77
CA LEU A 178 -3.40 -9.63 2.69
C LEU A 178 -3.10 -10.65 1.60
N GLY A 179 -3.41 -11.94 1.80
CA GLY A 179 -3.20 -12.97 0.78
C GLY A 179 -1.75 -13.36 0.58
N ILE A 180 -0.86 -12.89 1.44
CA ILE A 180 0.58 -13.16 1.40
C ILE A 180 0.83 -14.47 2.15
N GLY A 181 0.56 -15.59 1.47
CA GLY A 181 0.79 -16.91 2.03
C GLY A 181 2.25 -17.12 2.44
N PHE A 182 2.46 -17.61 3.66
CA PHE A 182 3.76 -17.96 4.21
C PHE A 182 3.68 -19.27 5.00
N GLU A 183 4.72 -20.09 4.91
CA GLU A 183 4.82 -21.34 5.64
C GLU A 183 6.21 -21.49 6.26
N ARG A 184 6.25 -21.76 7.56
CA ARG A 184 7.50 -22.05 8.26
C ARG A 184 8.05 -23.40 7.82
N THR A 185 9.31 -23.44 7.43
CA THR A 185 10.03 -24.66 7.05
C THR A 185 11.30 -24.82 7.86
N THR A 186 11.67 -26.07 8.16
CA THR A 186 12.97 -26.41 8.76
C THR A 186 13.96 -26.95 7.72
N ASP A 187 13.45 -27.26 6.53
CA ASP A 187 14.17 -27.92 5.44
C ASP A 187 14.66 -26.87 4.44
N SER A 188 15.47 -25.93 4.94
CA SER A 188 16.09 -24.88 4.13
C SER A 188 17.61 -24.92 4.23
N ASP A 189 18.27 -24.94 3.07
CA ASP A 189 19.71 -24.76 2.97
C ASP A 189 20.14 -23.30 3.23
N ARG A 190 19.21 -22.34 3.09
CA ARG A 190 19.48 -20.90 3.29
C ARG A 190 19.54 -20.54 4.77
N LEU A 191 18.62 -21.09 5.56
CA LEU A 191 18.56 -20.90 7.01
C LEU A 191 18.22 -22.24 7.69
N PRO A 192 19.23 -23.08 8.00
CA PRO A 192 19.01 -24.42 8.53
C PRO A 192 18.20 -24.42 9.82
N GLY A 193 17.12 -25.22 9.84
CA GLY A 193 16.27 -25.41 11.01
C GLY A 193 15.26 -24.29 11.28
N TYR A 194 15.27 -23.20 10.51
CA TYR A 194 14.27 -22.15 10.63
C TYR A 194 14.25 -21.27 9.38
N ASP A 195 13.22 -21.36 8.55
CA ASP A 195 13.02 -20.48 7.40
C ASP A 195 11.52 -20.33 7.10
N PHE A 196 11.19 -19.48 6.12
CA PHE A 196 9.86 -19.37 5.57
C PHE A 196 9.88 -19.46 4.04
N THR A 197 8.93 -20.20 3.50
CA THR A 197 8.51 -20.05 2.10
C THR A 197 7.36 -19.07 2.10
N HIS A 198 7.46 -17.97 1.35
CA HIS A 198 6.34 -17.03 1.24
C HIS A 198 6.28 -16.40 -0.15
N ILE A 199 5.09 -15.95 -0.54
CA ILE A 199 4.96 -15.13 -1.75
C ILE A 199 5.46 -13.71 -1.46
N VAL A 200 6.06 -13.07 -2.47
CA VAL A 200 6.54 -11.69 -2.36
C VAL A 200 5.62 -10.80 -3.17
N VAL A 201 4.87 -9.94 -2.49
CA VAL A 201 3.94 -8.99 -3.10
C VAL A 201 4.08 -7.64 -2.39
N THR A 202 4.23 -6.57 -3.16
CA THR A 202 4.13 -5.18 -2.68
C THR A 202 2.85 -4.58 -3.24
N THR A 203 2.00 -4.05 -2.37
CA THR A 203 0.76 -3.39 -2.74
C THR A 203 0.92 -1.88 -2.61
N LEU A 204 0.52 -1.12 -3.63
CA LEU A 204 0.37 0.33 -3.59
C LEU A 204 -1.09 0.66 -3.33
N VAL A 205 -1.35 1.43 -2.28
CA VAL A 205 -2.68 1.80 -1.81
C VAL A 205 -2.78 3.31 -1.77
N ASN A 206 -3.89 3.87 -2.25
CA ASN A 206 -4.15 5.30 -2.15
C ASN A 206 -4.71 5.69 -0.76
N PRO A 207 -4.80 6.99 -0.43
CA PRO A 207 -5.31 7.45 0.87
C PRO A 207 -6.72 6.93 1.22
N ASP A 208 -7.58 6.67 0.22
CA ASP A 208 -8.92 6.12 0.44
C ASP A 208 -8.92 4.61 0.77
N GLY A 209 -7.75 3.99 0.90
CA GLY A 209 -7.63 2.56 1.19
C GLY A 209 -7.91 1.67 -0.01
N VAL A 210 -7.85 2.18 -1.24
CA VAL A 210 -8.04 1.38 -2.46
C VAL A 210 -6.68 1.01 -3.08
N VAL A 211 -6.55 -0.25 -3.49
CA VAL A 211 -5.33 -0.76 -4.12
C VAL A 211 -5.21 -0.27 -5.57
N GLU A 212 -4.13 0.45 -5.83
CA GLU A 212 -3.76 1.01 -7.14
C GLU A 212 -2.88 0.04 -7.94
N ARG A 213 -2.00 -0.73 -7.27
CA ARG A 213 -1.11 -1.73 -7.88
C ARG A 213 -0.79 -2.86 -6.93
N ALA A 214 -0.50 -4.03 -7.49
CA ALA A 214 0.12 -5.14 -6.77
C ALA A 214 1.30 -5.67 -7.59
N TYR A 215 2.51 -5.41 -7.11
CA TYR A 215 3.77 -5.83 -7.74
C TYR A 215 4.23 -7.16 -7.15
N ARG A 216 4.51 -8.14 -8.01
CA ARG A 216 5.00 -9.46 -7.57
C ARG A 216 6.52 -9.57 -7.68
N GLY A 217 7.12 -10.25 -6.72
CA GLY A 217 8.54 -10.58 -6.68
C GLY A 217 9.39 -9.56 -5.92
N GLU A 218 10.58 -9.99 -5.54
CA GLU A 218 11.54 -9.22 -4.76
C GLU A 218 12.29 -8.16 -5.58
N ARG A 219 12.34 -8.34 -6.90
CA ARG A 219 13.03 -7.43 -7.84
C ARG A 219 12.05 -6.45 -8.46
N LEU A 220 11.60 -5.49 -7.66
CA LEU A 220 10.82 -4.36 -8.16
C LEU A 220 11.68 -3.46 -9.05
N ASP A 221 11.05 -2.81 -10.03
CA ASP A 221 11.61 -1.64 -10.70
C ASP A 221 11.28 -0.40 -9.84
N PRO A 222 12.24 0.14 -9.08
CA PRO A 222 11.94 1.21 -8.15
C PRO A 222 11.62 2.53 -8.88
N ASP A 223 12.03 2.72 -10.15
CA ASP A 223 11.67 3.91 -10.93
C ASP A 223 10.19 3.88 -11.28
N ARG A 224 9.70 2.71 -11.72
CA ARG A 224 8.26 2.50 -11.97
C ARG A 224 7.45 2.72 -10.69
N VAL A 225 7.83 2.09 -9.58
CA VAL A 225 7.09 2.19 -8.32
C VAL A 225 7.04 3.64 -7.82
N ALA A 226 8.15 4.37 -7.88
CA ALA A 226 8.16 5.79 -7.49
C ALA A 226 7.27 6.65 -8.39
N ALA A 227 7.30 6.44 -9.71
CA ALA A 227 6.44 7.18 -10.64
C ALA A 227 4.94 6.87 -10.45
N ASP A 228 4.59 5.64 -10.05
CA ASP A 228 3.22 5.28 -9.69
C ASP A 228 2.81 5.95 -8.36
N VAL A 229 3.67 5.94 -7.34
CA VAL A 229 3.46 6.65 -6.06
C VAL A 229 3.23 8.14 -6.29
N GLU A 230 4.11 8.81 -7.05
CA GLU A 230 3.98 10.24 -7.38
C GLU A 230 2.64 10.56 -8.06
N ARG A 231 2.19 9.69 -8.97
CA ARG A 231 0.92 9.90 -9.67
C ARG A 231 -0.29 9.71 -8.77
N VAL A 232 -0.24 8.73 -7.85
CA VAL A 232 -1.28 8.55 -6.84
C VAL A 232 -1.31 9.75 -5.92
N VAL A 233 -0.19 10.12 -5.29
CA VAL A 233 -0.14 11.29 -4.38
C VAL A 233 -0.68 12.56 -5.08
N ALA A 234 -0.25 12.83 -6.32
CA ALA A 234 -0.73 14.00 -7.06
C ALA A 234 -2.25 13.98 -7.34
N ALA A 235 -2.88 12.81 -7.43
CA ALA A 235 -4.32 12.68 -7.68
C ALA A 235 -5.19 12.88 -6.42
N PHE A 236 -4.57 12.83 -5.24
CA PHE A 236 -5.22 12.96 -3.92
C PHE A 236 -4.77 14.21 -3.14
N ALA A 237 -3.79 14.97 -3.64
CA ALA A 237 -3.32 16.22 -3.02
C ALA A 237 -4.32 17.40 -3.09
N ASP A 238 -5.41 17.27 -3.86
CA ASP A 238 -6.41 18.33 -4.12
C ASP A 238 -7.69 18.21 -3.26
N GLU A 239 -7.70 17.34 -2.23
CA GLU A 239 -8.88 17.05 -1.37
C GLU A 239 -8.88 17.76 -0.01
#